data_AF-A0A2I1M9Q8-F1
#
_entry.id   AF-A0A2I1M9Q8-F1
#
_cell.length_a   1.000
_cell.length_b   1.000
_cell.length_c   1.000
_cell.angle_alpha   90.00
_cell.angle_beta   90.00
_cell.angle_gamma   90.00
#
_symmetry.space_group_name_H-M   'P 1'
#
loop_
_entity.id
_entity.type
_entity.pdbx_description
1 polymer ?
#
loop_
_entity_poly.entity_id
_entity_poly.type
_entity_poly.pdbx_seq_one_letter_code
_entity_poly.pdbx_strand_id
1 'polypeptide(L)'
;MANNFRNGQVRIANEILDQLAIRASEEINGVHTPQANDNKLNISQNGPKSTVSQVDGKLHVNLIVNLDKNVNVKKTVKDIQENVVRVIESMTGLRVSRVNVDVPKLVF
;
A
#
# COMPACT_ATOMS: atom_id res chain seq x y z
N MET A 1 -24.18 7.48 -12.19
CA MET A 1 -24.50 6.82 -10.90
C MET A 1 -24.37 7.84 -9.78
N ALA A 2 -25.48 8.24 -9.15
CA ALA A 2 -25.44 9.17 -8.02
C ALA A 2 -25.16 8.41 -6.72
N ASN A 3 -24.01 8.68 -6.10
CA ASN A 3 -23.67 8.17 -4.77
C ASN A 3 -24.55 8.89 -3.75
N ASN A 4 -25.62 8.22 -3.32
CA ASN A 4 -26.59 8.78 -2.38
C ASN A 4 -26.01 8.71 -0.96
N PHE A 5 -25.37 9.79 -0.52
CA PHE A 5 -24.84 9.97 0.83
C PHE A 5 -25.98 10.06 1.85
N ARG A 6 -26.59 8.92 2.17
CA ARG A 6 -27.55 8.80 3.26
C ARG A 6 -26.76 8.54 4.55
N ASN A 7 -26.88 9.47 5.50
CA ASN A 7 -26.53 9.34 6.94
C ASN A 7 -25.24 10.01 7.44
N GLY A 8 -24.58 10.90 6.69
CA GLY A 8 -23.42 11.65 7.22
C GLY A 8 -22.20 10.78 7.59
N GLN A 9 -22.20 9.51 7.18
CA GLN A 9 -21.10 8.58 7.39
C GLN A 9 -20.15 8.68 6.19
N VAL A 10 -18.91 9.11 6.44
CA VAL A 10 -17.85 9.11 5.44
C VAL A 10 -17.29 7.69 5.38
N ARG A 11 -17.56 6.97 4.29
CA ARG A 11 -17.07 5.62 4.06
C ARG A 11 -15.81 5.71 3.20
N ILE A 12 -14.68 5.28 3.75
CA ILE A 12 -13.40 5.27 3.03
C ILE A 12 -13.45 4.14 2.00
N ALA A 13 -13.22 4.47 0.74
CA ALA A 13 -13.14 3.47 -0.33
C ALA A 13 -11.84 2.67 -0.21
N ASN A 14 -11.88 1.39 -0.56
CA ASN A 14 -10.69 0.52 -0.57
C ASN A 14 -9.56 1.12 -1.42
N GLU A 15 -9.90 1.81 -2.52
CA GLU A 15 -8.94 2.50 -3.39
C GLU A 15 -8.12 3.57 -2.66
N ILE A 16 -8.71 4.28 -1.68
CA ILE A 16 -7.99 5.30 -0.91
C ILE A 16 -7.03 4.63 0.07
N LEU A 17 -7.43 3.49 0.66
CA LEU A 17 -6.55 2.70 1.51
C LEU A 17 -5.38 2.11 0.72
N ASP A 18 -5.63 1.65 -0.51
CA ASP A 18 -4.60 1.19 -1.43
C ASP A 18 -3.59 2.30 -1.74
N GLN A 19 -4.06 3.49 -2.10
CA GLN A 19 -3.18 4.64 -2.36
C GLN A 19 -2.35 5.04 -1.13
N LEU A 20 -2.95 5.02 0.06
CA LEU A 20 -2.23 5.29 1.31
C LEU A 20 -1.15 4.24 1.58
N ALA A 21 -1.45 2.95 1.35
CA ALA A 21 -0.50 1.86 1.52
C ALA A 21 0.68 1.95 0.56
N ILE A 22 0.41 2.27 -0.71
CA ILE A 22 1.46 2.51 -1.73
C ILE A 22 2.32 3.68 -1.29
N ARG A 23 1.71 4.83 -0.98
CA ARG A 23 2.43 6.04 -0.57
C ARG A 23 3.29 5.82 0.68
N ALA A 24 2.75 5.14 1.69
CA ALA A 24 3.50 4.81 2.90
C ALA A 24 4.69 3.86 2.62
N SER A 25 4.59 3.04 1.57
CA SER A 25 5.69 2.17 1.16
C SER A 25 6.77 2.96 0.41
N GLU A 26 6.38 3.92 -0.43
CA GLU A 26 7.30 4.81 -1.16
C GLU A 26 8.12 5.73 -0.23
N GLU A 27 7.59 6.06 0.95
CA GLU A 27 8.31 6.86 1.95
C GLU A 27 9.50 6.12 2.58
N ILE A 28 9.60 4.79 2.45
CA ILE A 28 10.71 4.03 3.02
C ILE A 28 11.87 3.91 2.03
N ASN A 29 13.04 4.39 2.46
CA ASN A 29 14.29 4.23 1.72
C ASN A 29 14.58 2.76 1.40
N GLY A 30 14.63 2.43 0.11
CA GLY A 30 14.92 1.09 -0.41
C GLY A 30 13.77 0.40 -1.13
N VAL A 31 12.58 1.01 -1.14
CA VAL A 31 11.50 0.60 -2.03
C VAL A 31 11.77 1.15 -3.42
N HIS A 32 12.12 0.25 -4.33
CA HIS A 32 12.30 0.61 -5.72
C HIS A 32 10.92 0.69 -6.37
N THR A 33 10.39 1.91 -6.47
CA THR A 33 9.24 2.15 -7.33
C THR A 33 9.73 2.34 -8.75
N PRO A 34 9.36 1.46 -9.70
CA PRO A 34 9.55 1.80 -11.10
C PRO A 34 8.72 3.06 -11.33
N GLN A 35 9.41 4.17 -11.51
CA GLN A 35 8.84 5.47 -11.84
C GLN A 35 7.77 5.25 -12.91
N ALA A 36 6.53 5.56 -12.56
CA ALA A 36 5.42 5.47 -13.48
C ALA A 36 5.72 6.40 -14.65
N ASN A 37 6.21 5.82 -15.74
CA ASN A 37 6.26 6.52 -17.01
C ASN A 37 4.80 6.77 -17.40
N ASP A 38 4.43 8.04 -17.40
CA ASP A 38 3.11 8.64 -17.73
C ASP A 38 2.60 8.34 -19.16
N ASN A 39 3.12 7.31 -19.82
CA ASN A 39 2.64 6.89 -21.12
C ASN A 39 1.67 5.73 -20.95
N LYS A 40 0.41 6.12 -20.72
CA LYS A 40 -0.79 5.40 -21.23
C LYS A 40 -0.39 4.53 -22.41
N LEU A 41 -0.47 3.21 -22.28
CA LEU A 41 -0.77 2.20 -23.32
C LEU A 41 -0.21 0.80 -22.99
N ASN A 42 0.68 0.65 -22.00
CA ASN A 42 1.14 -0.68 -21.58
C ASN A 42 1.27 -0.75 -20.05
N ILE A 43 0.20 -1.22 -19.38
CA ILE A 43 0.31 -1.75 -18.01
C ILE A 43 1.22 -2.99 -18.10
N SER A 44 2.52 -2.76 -18.06
CA SER A 44 3.47 -3.80 -17.72
C SER A 44 3.26 -4.10 -16.25
N GLN A 45 2.94 -5.36 -15.99
CA GLN A 45 2.45 -5.96 -14.75
C GLN A 45 3.45 -5.92 -13.56
N ASN A 46 4.29 -4.90 -13.45
CA ASN A 46 5.49 -4.90 -12.59
C ASN A 46 5.61 -3.72 -11.60
N GLY A 47 4.57 -2.90 -11.43
CA GLY A 47 4.53 -1.86 -10.38
C GLY A 47 4.17 -2.41 -9.00
N PRO A 48 4.42 -1.66 -7.90
CA PRO A 48 3.98 -2.05 -6.58
C PRO A 48 2.45 -2.16 -6.55
N LYS A 49 1.94 -3.32 -6.12
CA LYS A 49 0.50 -3.58 -6.04
C LYS A 49 0.11 -3.66 -4.58
N SER A 50 -0.81 -2.81 -4.15
CA SER A 50 -1.51 -3.00 -2.89
C SER A 50 -2.88 -3.62 -3.14
N THR A 51 -3.32 -4.43 -2.20
CA THR A 51 -4.71 -4.90 -2.14
C THR A 51 -5.14 -4.83 -0.69
N VAL A 52 -6.10 -3.96 -0.43
CA VAL A 52 -6.68 -3.79 0.89
C VAL A 52 -8.03 -4.52 0.96
N SER A 53 -8.22 -5.28 2.03
CA SER A 53 -9.45 -6.00 2.32
C SER A 53 -9.85 -5.78 3.77
N GLN A 54 -11.12 -5.47 3.99
CA GLN A 54 -11.69 -5.35 5.33
C GLN A 54 -12.59 -6.56 5.59
N VAL A 55 -12.26 -7.34 6.61
CA VAL A 55 -13.05 -8.49 7.05
C VAL A 55 -13.40 -8.28 8.51
N ASP A 56 -14.69 -8.18 8.84
CA ASP A 56 -15.18 -8.09 10.22
C ASP A 56 -14.54 -6.97 11.06
N GLY A 57 -14.43 -5.77 10.48
CA GLY A 57 -13.81 -4.61 11.12
C GLY A 57 -12.29 -4.65 11.21
N LYS A 58 -11.64 -5.73 10.77
CA LYS A 58 -10.19 -5.88 10.72
C LYS A 58 -9.66 -5.53 9.34
N LEU A 59 -8.69 -4.61 9.30
CA LEU A 59 -8.05 -4.24 8.05
C LEU A 59 -6.86 -5.16 7.75
N HIS A 60 -6.87 -5.74 6.56
CA HIS A 60 -5.80 -6.55 6.00
C HIS A 60 -5.24 -5.81 4.78
N VAL A 61 -3.94 -5.52 4.82
CA VAL A 61 -3.22 -4.87 3.72
C VAL A 61 -2.24 -5.87 3.16
N ASN A 62 -2.31 -6.14 1.87
CA ASN A 62 -1.28 -6.89 1.15
C ASN A 62 -0.55 -5.93 0.22
N LEU A 63 0.77 -5.88 0.33
CA LEU A 63 1.65 -5.01 -0.42
C LEU A 63 2.66 -5.85 -1.17
N ILE A 64 2.79 -5.61 -2.47
CA ILE A 64 3.82 -6.21 -3.30
C ILE A 64 4.78 -5.08 -3.63
N VAL A 65 6.00 -5.16 -3.14
CA VAL A 65 7.04 -4.12 -3.33
C VAL A 65 8.31 -4.74 -3.87
N ASN A 66 9.00 -4.03 -4.75
CA ASN A 66 10.32 -4.44 -5.20
C ASN A 66 11.36 -3.71 -4.38
N LEU A 67 12.40 -4.41 -3.95
CA LEU A 67 13.48 -3.84 -3.15
C LEU A 67 14.78 -3.85 -3.94
N ASP A 68 15.63 -2.86 -3.66
CA ASP A 68 16.98 -2.83 -4.20
C ASP A 68 17.89 -3.88 -3.56
N LYS A 69 18.83 -4.42 -4.34
CA LYS A 69 19.85 -5.35 -3.85
C LYS A 69 20.69 -4.81 -2.68
N ASN A 70 20.88 -3.50 -2.62
CA ASN A 70 21.77 -2.85 -1.64
C ASN A 70 21.08 -2.54 -0.30
N VAL A 71 19.80 -2.87 -0.12
CA VAL A 71 19.08 -2.63 1.13
C VAL A 71 18.85 -3.90 1.93
N ASN A 72 18.80 -3.75 3.25
CA ASN A 72 18.53 -4.86 4.15
C ASN A 72 17.03 -5.18 4.10
N VAL A 73 16.66 -6.18 3.28
CA VAL A 73 15.27 -6.61 3.06
C VAL A 73 14.49 -6.77 4.36
N LYS A 74 15.05 -7.42 5.39
CA LYS A 74 14.33 -7.60 6.67
C LYS A 74 14.06 -6.30 7.39
N LYS A 75 15.05 -5.39 7.38
CA LYS A 75 14.92 -4.08 8.04
C LYS A 75 13.91 -3.23 7.28
N THR A 76 14.07 -3.12 5.96
CA THR A 76 13.19 -2.35 5.09
C THR A 76 11.75 -2.86 5.11
N VAL A 77 11.52 -4.18 5.07
CA VAL A 77 10.15 -4.74 5.18
C VAL A 77 9.51 -4.38 6.52
N LYS A 78 10.27 -4.46 7.62
CA LYS A 78 9.78 -4.07 8.94
C LYS A 78 9.41 -2.57 8.98
N ASP A 79 10.28 -1.72 8.44
CA ASP A 79 10.05 -0.28 8.37
C ASP A 79 8.81 0.05 7.51
N ILE A 80 8.60 -0.66 6.38
CA ILE A 80 7.39 -0.54 5.55
C ILE A 80 6.14 -0.93 6.33
N GLN A 81 6.17 -2.06 7.04
CA GLN A 81 5.02 -2.52 7.82
C GLN A 81 4.64 -1.50 8.89
N GLU A 82 5.61 -0.99 9.65
CA GLU A 82 5.37 0.02 10.69
C GLU A 82 4.83 1.32 10.09
N ASN A 83 5.38 1.78 8.96
CA ASN A 83 4.93 3.02 8.33
C ASN A 83 3.51 2.90 7.75
N VAL A 84 3.20 1.78 7.08
CA VAL A 84 1.86 1.52 6.52
C VAL A 84 0.80 1.48 7.62
N VAL A 85 1.08 0.81 8.75
CA VAL A 85 0.18 0.82 9.90
C VAL A 85 -0.02 2.26 10.41
N ARG A 86 1.08 2.99 10.62
CA ARG A 86 1.03 4.37 11.13
C ARG A 86 0.21 5.29 10.24
N VAL A 87 0.46 5.27 8.93
CA VAL A 87 -0.21 6.14 7.96
C VAL A 87 -1.70 5.81 7.87
N ILE A 88 -2.06 4.53 7.79
CA ILE A 88 -3.46 4.12 7.70
C ILE A 88 -4.20 4.44 9.00
N GLU A 89 -3.65 4.08 10.16
CA GLU A 89 -4.26 4.40 11.47
C GLU A 89 -4.39 5.91 11.66
N SER A 90 -3.38 6.69 11.29
CA SER A 90 -3.41 8.15 11.44
C SER A 90 -4.37 8.85 10.49
N MET A 91 -4.53 8.36 9.25
CA MET A 91 -5.38 9.01 8.23
C MET A 91 -6.84 8.58 8.34
N THR A 92 -7.08 7.34 8.79
CA THR A 92 -8.42 6.73 8.76
C THR A 92 -9.01 6.46 10.15
N GLY A 93 -8.18 6.41 11.19
CA GLY A 93 -8.60 5.99 12.53
C GLY A 93 -8.97 4.51 12.63
N LEU A 94 -8.76 3.72 11.56
CA LEU A 94 -9.04 2.28 11.53
C LEU A 94 -7.83 1.49 12.00
N ARG A 95 -8.05 0.50 12.86
CA ARG A 95 -6.98 -0.35 13.38
C ARG A 95 -6.55 -1.40 12.35
N VAL A 96 -5.27 -1.43 12.02
CA VAL A 96 -4.73 -2.39 11.06
C VAL A 96 -4.41 -3.69 11.78
N SER A 97 -5.02 -4.79 11.36
CA SER A 97 -4.81 -6.09 12.01
C SER A 97 -3.63 -6.86 11.41
N ARG A 98 -3.40 -6.69 10.11
CA ARG A 98 -2.32 -7.39 9.41
C ARG A 98 -1.83 -6.61 8.21
N VAL A 99 -0.50 -6.48 8.10
CA VAL A 99 0.18 -5.98 6.90
C VAL A 99 1.09 -7.08 6.38
N ASN A 100 0.80 -7.56 5.18
CA ASN A 100 1.63 -8.50 4.45
C ASN A 100 2.44 -7.74 3.40
N VAL A 101 3.74 -8.02 3.32
CA VAL A 101 4.65 -7.41 2.35
C VAL A 101 5.34 -8.54 1.60
N ASP A 102 5.06 -8.63 0.31
CA ASP A 102 5.65 -9.59 -0.61
C ASP A 102 6.72 -8.89 -1.45
N VAL A 103 7.90 -9.52 -1.55
CA VAL A 103 9.04 -9.02 -2.32
C VAL A 103 9.37 -10.04 -3.41
N PRO A 104 8.64 -10.01 -4.56
CA PRO A 104 8.77 -11.04 -5.58
C PRO A 104 10.06 -10.89 -6.39
N LYS A 105 10.62 -9.68 -6.48
CA LYS A 105 11.85 -9.40 -7.24
C LYS A 105 12.75 -8.43 -6.49
N LEU A 106 14.04 -8.76 -6.49
CA LEU A 106 15.12 -7.85 -6.19
C LEU A 106 15.54 -7.20 -7.52
N VAL A 107 15.49 -5.88 -7.60
CA VAL A 107 15.90 -5.14 -8.79
C VAL A 107 17.43 -5.06 -8.80
N PHE A 108 18.04 -5.33 -9.97
CA PHE A 108 19.48 -5.32 -10.23
C PHE A 108 19.91 -4.04 -10.92
#